data_AF-A0A7G3BJZ3-F1
#
_entry.id   AF-A0A7G3BJZ3-F1
#
_cell.length_a   1.000
_cell.length_b   1.000
_cell.length_c   1.000
_cell.angle_alpha   90.00
_cell.angle_beta   90.00
_cell.angle_gamma   90.00
#
_symmetry.space_group_name_H-M   'P 1'
#
loop_
_entity.id
_entity.type
_entity.pdbx_description
1 polymer ?
#
loop_
_entity_poly.entity_id
_entity_poly.type
_entity_poly.pdbx_seq_one_letter_code
_entity_poly.pdbx_strand_id
1 'polypeptide(L)'
;MNPDFKSRQLSFLLQNVAVTLILLGIHSYLLSHFAENTNFIIPIWQIYVFHFAVTTLLYSVINYQYSRGKTEIFNLFMGFTFLKMILSIVFLLPVLLSDSDNKQPEVFNFFIPYFLYLFFEVYSLTSFLQKKP
;
A
#
# COMPACT_ATOMS: atom_id res chain seq x y z
N MET A 1 22.40 -13.62 -1.36
CA MET A 1 21.29 -12.93 -2.07
C MET A 1 21.83 -12.32 -3.36
N ASN A 2 21.12 -12.51 -4.47
CA ASN A 2 21.46 -11.95 -5.78
C ASN A 2 21.67 -10.42 -5.68
N PRO A 3 22.76 -9.84 -6.22
CA PRO A 3 22.97 -8.39 -6.28
C PRO A 3 21.78 -7.62 -6.89
N ASP A 4 21.15 -8.20 -7.91
CA ASP A 4 20.01 -7.59 -8.59
C ASP A 4 18.77 -7.49 -7.68
N PHE A 5 18.57 -8.50 -6.81
CA PHE A 5 17.50 -8.46 -5.81
C PHE A 5 17.68 -7.25 -4.90
N LYS A 6 18.90 -7.07 -4.36
CA LYS A 6 19.19 -6.00 -3.39
C LYS A 6 19.01 -4.63 -4.02
N SER A 7 19.49 -4.45 -5.25
CA SER A 7 19.36 -3.18 -5.98
C SER A 7 17.90 -2.81 -6.22
N ARG A 8 17.09 -3.74 -6.75
CA ARG A 8 15.65 -3.51 -6.97
C ARG A 8 14.90 -3.25 -5.67
N GLN A 9 15.22 -4.02 -4.61
CA GLN A 9 14.60 -3.87 -3.30
C GLN A 9 14.89 -2.49 -2.68
N LEU A 10 16.15 -2.05 -2.73
CA LEU A 10 16.55 -0.76 -2.18
C LEU A 10 15.90 0.39 -2.95
N SER A 11 15.93 0.33 -4.29
CA SER A 11 15.28 1.33 -5.14
C SER A 11 13.78 1.43 -4.85
N PHE A 12 13.09 0.29 -4.78
CA PHE A 12 11.67 0.25 -4.44
C PHE A 12 11.39 0.80 -3.04
N LEU A 13 12.19 0.42 -2.04
CA LEU A 13 12.00 0.88 -0.67
C LEU A 13 12.17 2.40 -0.56
N LEU A 14 13.17 2.98 -1.23
CA LEU A 14 13.36 4.42 -1.29
C LEU A 14 12.18 5.14 -1.98
N GLN A 15 11.70 4.60 -3.10
CA GLN A 15 10.51 5.12 -3.79
C GLN A 15 9.26 5.02 -2.90
N ASN A 16 9.05 3.89 -2.23
CA ASN A 16 7.91 3.68 -1.36
C ASN A 16 7.93 4.62 -0.16
N VAL A 17 9.10 4.85 0.45
CA VAL A 17 9.27 5.86 1.51
C VAL A 17 8.94 7.26 0.99
N ALA A 18 9.46 7.65 -0.18
CA ALA A 18 9.18 8.96 -0.77
C ALA A 18 7.68 9.15 -1.06
N VAL A 19 7.03 8.16 -1.68
CA VAL A 19 5.58 8.16 -1.94
C VAL A 19 4.79 8.27 -0.63
N THR A 20 5.16 7.48 0.38
CA THR A 20 4.52 7.50 1.71
C THR A 20 4.59 8.89 2.33
N LEU A 21 5.77 9.50 2.36
CA LEU A 21 5.97 10.82 2.98
C LEU A 21 5.23 11.92 2.22
N ILE A 22 5.25 11.90 0.89
CA ILE A 22 4.53 12.87 0.06
C ILE A 22 3.02 12.74 0.30
N LEU A 23 2.48 11.52 0.23
CA LEU A 23 1.05 11.31 0.41
C LEU A 23 0.60 11.64 1.85
N LEU A 24 1.36 11.21 2.85
CA LEU A 24 1.07 11.53 4.26
C LEU A 24 1.10 13.05 4.49
N GLY A 25 2.08 13.76 3.92
CA GLY A 25 2.16 15.22 4.02
C GLY A 25 0.96 15.92 3.39
N ILE A 26 0.59 15.53 2.17
CA ILE A 26 -0.59 16.08 1.48
C ILE A 26 -1.86 15.79 2.27
N HIS A 27 -2.07 14.55 2.69
CA HIS A 27 -3.29 14.14 3.39
C HIS A 27 -3.39 14.78 4.78
N SER A 28 -2.27 14.89 5.50
CA SER A 28 -2.22 15.61 6.79
C SER A 28 -2.53 17.11 6.63
N TYR A 29 -1.98 17.76 5.59
CA TYR A 29 -2.29 19.15 5.28
C TYR A 29 -3.79 19.34 4.98
N LEU A 30 -4.36 18.49 4.13
CA LEU A 30 -5.79 18.54 3.81
C LEU A 30 -6.66 18.34 5.05
N LEU A 31 -6.35 17.37 5.91
CA LEU A 31 -7.12 17.17 7.14
C LEU A 31 -7.00 18.37 8.09
N SER A 32 -5.80 18.93 8.25
CA SER A 32 -5.60 20.10 9.12
C SER A 32 -6.40 21.33 8.66
N HIS A 33 -6.64 21.49 7.35
CA HIS A 33 -7.36 22.64 6.81
C HIS A 33 -8.86 22.42 6.67
N PHE A 34 -9.29 21.21 6.30
CA PHE A 34 -10.69 20.91 5.98
C PHE A 34 -11.43 20.08 7.04
N ALA A 35 -10.70 19.48 8.00
CA ALA A 35 -11.24 18.49 8.92
C ALA A 35 -10.65 18.59 10.35
N GLU A 36 -10.26 19.80 10.77
CA GLU A 36 -9.58 20.05 12.05
C GLU A 36 -10.39 19.56 13.28
N ASN A 37 -11.72 19.58 13.19
CA ASN A 37 -12.62 19.21 14.29
C ASN A 37 -13.20 17.78 14.19
N THR A 38 -12.70 16.95 13.26
CA THR A 38 -13.19 15.56 13.12
C THR A 38 -12.29 14.59 13.88
N ASN A 39 -12.87 13.83 14.81
CA ASN A 39 -12.17 12.77 15.52
C ASN A 39 -12.22 11.47 14.73
N PHE A 40 -11.07 11.06 14.18
CA PHE A 40 -10.95 9.78 13.50
C PHE A 40 -10.59 8.66 14.49
N ILE A 41 -11.27 7.52 14.38
CA ILE A 41 -11.02 6.26 15.09
C ILE A 41 -9.64 5.73 14.71
N ILE A 42 -9.29 5.78 13.42
CA ILE A 42 -8.00 5.34 12.93
C ILE A 42 -7.13 6.57 12.64
N PRO A 43 -6.03 6.76 13.39
CA PRO A 43 -5.07 7.82 13.10
C PRO A 43 -4.49 7.67 11.69
N ILE A 44 -4.37 8.78 10.97
CA ILE A 44 -3.86 8.82 9.60
C ILE A 44 -2.50 8.11 9.44
N TRP A 45 -1.59 8.28 10.39
CA TRP A 45 -0.27 7.65 10.35
C TRP A 45 -0.35 6.12 10.35
N GLN A 46 -1.35 5.52 11.02
CA GLN A 46 -1.55 4.08 11.02
C GLN A 46 -1.97 3.57 9.63
N ILE A 47 -2.80 4.34 8.92
CA ILE A 47 -3.21 4.04 7.54
C ILE A 47 -1.98 3.97 6.63
N TYR A 48 -1.08 4.96 6.74
CA TYR A 48 0.13 5.00 5.92
C TYR A 48 1.15 3.94 6.30
N VAL A 49 1.32 3.65 7.59
CA VAL A 49 2.18 2.54 8.05
C VAL A 49 1.66 1.20 7.53
N PHE A 50 0.34 0.97 7.59
CA PHE A 50 -0.29 -0.23 7.05
C PHE A 50 0.00 -0.41 5.55
N HIS A 51 -0.30 0.62 4.73
CA HIS A 51 -0.07 0.54 3.28
C HIS A 51 1.41 0.38 2.95
N PHE A 52 2.28 1.15 3.61
CA PHE A 52 3.74 1.03 3.44
C PHE A 52 4.23 -0.40 3.74
N ALA A 53 3.80 -0.97 4.86
CA ALA A 53 4.22 -2.31 5.30
C ALA A 53 3.72 -3.39 4.35
N VAL A 54 2.43 -3.38 3.99
CA VAL A 54 1.85 -4.37 3.09
C VAL A 54 2.49 -4.26 1.70
N THR A 55 2.59 -3.06 1.12
CA THR A 55 3.21 -2.85 -0.18
C THR A 55 4.67 -3.27 -0.21
N THR A 56 5.44 -2.96 0.84
CA THR A 56 6.83 -3.43 0.99
C THR A 56 6.89 -4.95 1.05
N LEU A 57 6.03 -5.59 1.83
CA LEU A 57 5.98 -7.04 1.95
C LEU A 57 5.67 -7.71 0.60
N LEU A 58 4.62 -7.24 -0.08
CA LEU A 58 4.19 -7.79 -1.36
C LEU A 58 5.31 -7.72 -2.40
N TYR A 59 5.91 -6.53 -2.57
CA TYR A 59 7.02 -6.34 -3.49
C TYR A 59 8.21 -7.24 -3.14
N SER A 60 8.56 -7.34 -1.85
CA SER A 60 9.68 -8.16 -1.39
C SER A 60 9.49 -9.63 -1.76
N VAL A 61 8.29 -10.18 -1.56
CA VAL A 61 7.98 -11.56 -1.93
C VAL A 61 8.04 -11.76 -3.43
N ILE A 62 7.48 -10.83 -4.21
CA ILE A 62 7.53 -10.89 -5.68
C ILE A 62 8.97 -10.83 -6.20
N ASN A 63 9.75 -9.84 -5.75
CA ASN A 63 11.16 -9.69 -6.13
C ASN A 63 11.98 -10.93 -5.74
N TYR A 64 11.69 -11.56 -4.60
CA TYR A 64 12.33 -12.79 -4.17
C TYR A 64 12.00 -13.96 -5.11
N GLN A 65 10.72 -14.16 -5.45
CA GLN A 65 10.29 -15.23 -6.34
C GLN A 65 10.81 -15.03 -7.78
N TYR A 66 10.82 -13.79 -8.26
CA TYR A 66 11.41 -13.43 -9.56
C TYR A 66 12.91 -13.72 -9.59
N SER A 67 13.63 -13.39 -8.51
CA SER A 67 15.07 -13.68 -8.39
C SER A 67 15.40 -15.18 -8.33
N ARG A 68 14.40 -16.04 -8.11
CA ARG A 68 14.50 -17.51 -8.17
C ARG A 68 14.09 -18.08 -9.53
N GLY A 69 13.79 -17.24 -10.53
CA GLY A 69 13.42 -17.67 -11.88
C GLY A 69 11.97 -18.08 -12.05
N LYS A 70 11.08 -17.78 -11.09
CA LYS A 70 9.64 -18.05 -11.28
C LYS A 70 9.06 -17.10 -12.32
N THR A 71 8.30 -17.66 -13.26
CA THR A 71 7.71 -16.93 -14.39
C THR A 71 6.26 -16.50 -14.16
N GLU A 72 5.57 -17.09 -13.19
CA GLU A 72 4.16 -16.78 -12.85
C GLU A 72 4.02 -15.58 -11.91
N ILE A 73 4.80 -14.52 -12.12
CA ILE A 73 4.80 -13.35 -11.25
C ILE A 73 3.46 -12.60 -11.28
N PHE A 74 2.77 -12.60 -12.43
CA PHE A 74 1.45 -12.00 -12.54
C PHE A 74 0.41 -12.68 -11.65
N ASN A 75 0.33 -14.02 -11.67
CA ASN A 75 -0.60 -14.78 -10.83
C ASN A 75 -0.32 -14.56 -9.34
N LEU A 76 0.97 -14.51 -8.98
CA LEU A 76 1.41 -14.22 -7.62
C LEU A 76 0.99 -12.80 -7.18
N PHE A 77 1.19 -11.81 -8.03
CA PHE A 77 0.73 -10.44 -7.79
C PHE A 77 -0.78 -10.39 -7.59
N MET A 78 -1.57 -11.01 -8.47
CA MET A 78 -3.03 -11.05 -8.35
C MET A 78 -3.49 -11.67 -7.03
N GLY A 79 -2.90 -12.80 -6.63
CA GLY A 79 -3.20 -13.45 -5.35
C GLY A 79 -2.85 -12.58 -4.14
N PHE A 80 -1.73 -11.85 -4.21
CA PHE A 80 -1.33 -10.93 -3.16
C PHE A 80 -2.19 -9.66 -3.08
N THR A 81 -2.63 -9.14 -4.22
CA THR A 81 -3.61 -8.04 -4.26
C THR A 81 -4.92 -8.46 -3.62
N PHE A 82 -5.38 -9.69 -3.87
CA PHE A 82 -6.55 -10.24 -3.19
C PHE A 82 -6.34 -10.38 -1.67
N LEU A 83 -5.19 -10.90 -1.24
CA LEU A 83 -4.84 -10.94 0.19
C LEU A 83 -4.82 -9.54 0.82
N LYS A 84 -4.25 -8.56 0.12
CA LYS A 84 -4.24 -7.16 0.56
C LYS A 84 -5.66 -6.61 0.74
N MET A 85 -6.61 -6.95 -0.13
CA MET A 85 -8.02 -6.59 0.05
C MET A 85 -8.61 -7.17 1.35
N ILE A 86 -8.31 -8.44 1.66
CA ILE A 86 -8.75 -9.05 2.93
C ILE A 86 -8.12 -8.31 4.12
N LEU A 87 -6.80 -8.04 4.07
CA LEU A 87 -6.10 -7.29 5.12
C LEU A 87 -6.68 -5.89 5.32
N SER A 88 -7.09 -5.21 4.24
CA SER A 88 -7.77 -3.91 4.31
C SER A 88 -9.10 -3.99 5.06
N ILE A 89 -9.90 -5.03 4.82
CA ILE A 89 -11.16 -5.25 5.55
C ILE A 89 -10.88 -5.48 7.04
N VAL A 90 -9.88 -6.31 7.36
CA VAL A 90 -9.47 -6.58 8.75
C VAL A 90 -8.97 -5.30 9.42
N PHE A 91 -8.21 -4.47 8.72
CA PHE A 91 -7.71 -3.20 9.24
C PHE A 91 -8.85 -2.21 9.54
N LEU A 92 -9.90 -2.20 8.71
CA LEU A 92 -11.08 -1.36 8.90
C LEU A 92 -12.08 -1.93 9.92
N LEU A 93 -11.84 -3.12 10.48
CA LEU A 93 -12.74 -3.76 11.45
C LEU A 93 -13.12 -2.84 12.64
N PRO A 94 -12.20 -2.04 13.25
CA PRO A 94 -12.58 -1.11 14.32
C PRO A 94 -13.62 -0.08 13.90
N VAL A 95 -13.58 0.38 12.64
CA VAL A 95 -14.55 1.32 12.06
C VAL A 95 -15.85 0.59 11.70
N LEU A 96 -15.76 -0.65 11.19
CA LEU A 96 -16.95 -1.43 10.85
C LEU A 96 -17.78 -1.76 12.09
N LEU A 97 -17.12 -2.09 13.21
CA LEU A 97 -17.75 -2.48 14.47
C LEU A 97 -18.06 -1.30 15.40
N SER A 98 -17.62 -0.08 15.09
CA SER A 98 -17.95 1.09 15.92
C SER A 98 -19.42 1.48 15.81
N ASP A 99 -19.96 2.08 16.87
CA ASP A 99 -21.29 2.68 16.88
C ASP A 99 -21.31 4.11 16.32
N SER A 100 -20.30 4.51 15.54
CA SER A 100 -20.19 5.88 15.01
C SER A 100 -21.27 6.14 13.95
N ASP A 101 -22.01 7.24 14.11
CA ASP A 101 -23.11 7.65 13.22
C ASP A 101 -22.69 7.84 11.75
N ASN A 102 -21.44 8.27 11.50
CA ASN A 102 -20.92 8.48 10.15
C ASN A 102 -19.54 7.86 9.95
N LYS A 103 -19.50 6.65 9.36
CA LYS A 103 -18.28 5.89 9.03
C LYS A 103 -17.64 6.30 7.70
N GLN A 104 -18.35 7.07 6.89
CA GLN A 104 -17.95 7.35 5.51
C GLN A 104 -16.58 8.07 5.40
N PRO A 105 -16.26 9.09 6.24
CA PRO A 105 -14.95 9.75 6.21
C PRO A 105 -13.78 8.80 6.50
N GLU A 106 -13.94 7.87 7.44
CA GLU A 106 -12.93 6.85 7.78
C GLU A 106 -12.61 5.96 6.58
N VAL A 107 -13.66 5.49 5.93
CA VAL A 107 -13.55 4.62 4.75
C VAL A 107 -12.83 5.37 3.63
N PHE A 108 -13.17 6.64 3.36
CA PHE A 108 -12.47 7.45 2.35
C PHE A 108 -11.00 7.70 2.71
N ASN A 109 -10.72 8.05 3.97
CA ASN A 109 -9.36 8.25 4.46
C ASN A 109 -8.48 7.02 4.27
N PHE A 110 -9.06 5.83 4.33
CA PHE A 110 -8.33 4.58 4.07
C PHE A 110 -8.22 4.25 2.57
N PHE A 111 -9.33 4.34 1.82
CA PHE A 111 -9.40 3.84 0.45
C PHE A 111 -8.72 4.77 -0.57
N ILE A 112 -8.67 6.08 -0.34
CA ILE A 112 -7.95 7.00 -1.23
C ILE A 112 -6.45 6.64 -1.26
N PRO A 113 -5.73 6.55 -0.11
CA PRO A 113 -4.37 6.03 -0.08
C PRO A 113 -4.27 4.62 -0.66
N TYR A 114 -5.20 3.72 -0.34
CA TYR A 114 -5.18 2.34 -0.87
C TYR A 114 -5.05 2.31 -2.40
N PHE A 115 -5.85 3.09 -3.12
CA PHE A 115 -5.79 3.13 -4.59
C PHE A 115 -4.50 3.75 -5.12
N LEU A 116 -3.95 4.76 -4.43
CA LEU A 116 -2.67 5.37 -4.81
C LEU A 116 -1.51 4.37 -4.62
N TYR A 117 -1.52 3.61 -3.52
CA TYR A 117 -0.56 2.53 -3.30
C TYR A 117 -0.73 1.39 -4.30
N LEU A 118 -1.97 1.02 -4.64
CA LEU A 118 -2.22 0.01 -5.66
C LEU A 118 -1.69 0.45 -7.03
N PHE A 119 -1.92 1.71 -7.41
CA PHE A 119 -1.36 2.27 -8.64
C PHE A 119 0.17 2.23 -8.63
N PHE A 120 0.79 2.66 -7.54
CA PHE A 120 2.24 2.59 -7.34
C PHE A 120 2.77 1.15 -7.44
N GLU A 121 2.11 0.19 -6.78
CA GLU A 121 2.45 -1.23 -6.85
C GLU A 121 2.43 -1.76 -8.28
N VAL A 122 1.34 -1.52 -9.01
CA VAL A 122 1.20 -1.92 -10.41
C VAL A 122 2.33 -1.31 -11.23
N TYR A 123 2.57 0.01 -11.08
CA TYR A 123 3.64 0.71 -11.78
C TYR A 123 5.02 0.10 -11.51
N SER A 124 5.40 -0.08 -10.24
CA SER A 124 6.69 -0.67 -9.86
C SER A 124 6.84 -2.11 -10.34
N LEU A 125 5.74 -2.86 -10.40
CA LEU A 125 5.74 -4.25 -10.84
C LEU A 125 5.67 -4.43 -12.35
N THR A 126 5.26 -3.41 -13.12
CA THR A 126 5.19 -3.50 -14.59
C THR A 126 6.51 -4.00 -15.22
N SER A 127 7.66 -3.58 -14.68
CA SER A 127 8.99 -4.05 -15.12
C SER A 127 9.22 -5.56 -14.95
N PHE A 128 8.57 -6.20 -13.97
CA PHE A 128 8.59 -7.64 -13.77
C PHE A 128 7.50 -8.37 -14.57
N LEU A 129 6.38 -7.69 -14.83
CA LEU A 129 5.21 -8.23 -15.51
C LEU A 129 5.34 -8.21 -17.04
N GLN A 130 6.12 -7.27 -17.59
CA GLN A 130 6.42 -7.23 -19.01
C GLN A 130 7.46 -8.29 -19.34
N LYS A 131 7.06 -9.32 -20.09
CA LYS A 131 8.01 -10.15 -20.84
C LYS A 131 8.82 -9.20 -21.73
N LYS A 132 10.14 -9.17 -21.58
CA LYS A 132 10.99 -8.63 -22.65
C LYS A 132 10.64 -9.40 -23.93
N PRO A 133 10.30 -8.74 -25.04
CA PRO A 133 10.23 -9.40 -26.34
C PRO A 133 11.60 -9.98 -26.71
#